data_AF-A0A7U9T7B3-F1
#
_entry.id   AF-A0A7U9T7B3-F1
#
_cell.length_a   1.000
_cell.length_b   1.000
_cell.length_c   1.000
_cell.angle_alpha   90.00
_cell.angle_beta   90.00
_cell.angle_gamma   90.00
#
_symmetry.space_group_name_H-M   'P 1'
#
loop_
_entity.id
_entity.type
_entity.pdbx_description
1 polymer ?
#
loop_
_entity_poly.entity_id
_entity_poly.type
_entity_poly.pdbx_seq_one_letter_code
_entity_poly.pdbx_strand_id
1 'polypeptide(L)'
;MKKILNLFSLFFTVISVCATALVCHILFIYPNFNNTSSPRDKNISSFNATLMQSDNNTGIANSYQDSSSLPNIEAPPMPQTEAENNNNISAEYQSALNNAIDYSNVMYMSQAAIYDQLTSEYGEHFPTDAAQYAIDNLTADYNFNALQKAKNYSDTMYMSKTAIYDQLISDYGEKFTPAEAQYAIDNIGADWNFNALQKAKDYQTTMNMSAEEIRNQLTSENGERFSIEEANYAIANIVDTANNTSNSITSSESIQNITKTSQLANEISSGSYGNETNFSTYDNTSQQQTDDTFVLNTSSMKIHYPNCNDVKKIAPQNYSTSNLSLTELINQGYSTCGHCF
;
A
#
# COMPACT_ATOMS: atom_id res chain seq x y z
N MET A 1 38.86 -5.28 -28.44
CA MET A 1 37.65 -4.73 -29.11
C MET A 1 36.51 -5.74 -29.24
N LYS A 2 36.69 -6.95 -29.80
CA LYS A 2 35.60 -7.94 -29.91
C LYS A 2 34.95 -8.37 -28.57
N LYS A 3 35.72 -8.46 -27.47
CA LYS A 3 35.18 -8.82 -26.14
C LYS A 3 34.32 -7.73 -25.51
N ILE A 4 34.59 -6.46 -25.81
CA ILE A 4 33.82 -5.32 -25.30
C ILE A 4 32.50 -5.19 -26.08
N LEU A 5 32.53 -5.44 -27.39
CA LEU A 5 31.32 -5.43 -28.23
C LEU A 5 30.32 -6.52 -27.83
N ASN A 6 30.80 -7.70 -27.45
CA ASN A 6 29.94 -8.79 -26.96
C ASN A 6 29.35 -8.50 -25.57
N LEU A 7 30.06 -7.75 -24.72
CA LEU A 7 29.57 -7.37 -23.39
C LEU A 7 28.44 -6.33 -23.48
N PHE A 8 28.55 -5.36 -24.40
CA PHE A 8 27.47 -4.41 -24.68
C PHE A 8 26.26 -5.10 -25.33
N SER A 9 26.47 -6.04 -26.25
CA SER A 9 25.37 -6.78 -26.87
C SER A 9 24.59 -7.64 -25.88
N LEU A 10 25.22 -8.13 -24.80
CA LEU A 10 24.55 -8.88 -23.74
C LEU A 10 23.80 -7.96 -22.77
N PHE A 11 24.31 -6.74 -22.55
CA PHE A 11 23.66 -5.77 -21.66
C PHE A 11 22.34 -5.24 -22.24
N PHE A 12 22.30 -4.95 -23.55
CA PHE A 12 21.08 -4.47 -24.21
C PHE A 12 20.00 -5.54 -24.35
N THR A 13 20.36 -6.82 -24.48
CA THR A 13 19.37 -7.90 -24.54
C THR A 13 18.75 -8.20 -23.18
N VAL A 14 19.51 -8.09 -22.09
CA VAL A 14 18.98 -8.26 -20.72
C VAL A 14 18.03 -7.12 -20.34
N ILE A 15 18.37 -5.87 -20.67
CA ILE A 15 17.48 -4.71 -20.42
C ILE A 15 16.18 -4.83 -21.23
N SER A 16 16.24 -5.31 -22.47
CA SER A 16 15.05 -5.50 -23.32
C SER A 16 14.11 -6.60 -22.81
N VAL A 17 14.63 -7.62 -22.11
CA VAL A 17 13.81 -8.70 -21.51
C VAL A 17 13.20 -8.25 -20.18
N CYS A 18 13.88 -7.40 -19.43
CA CYS A 18 13.33 -6.81 -18.19
C CYS A 18 12.20 -5.80 -18.47
N ALA A 19 12.31 -5.00 -19.53
CA ALA A 19 11.28 -4.01 -19.88
C ALA A 19 9.95 -4.66 -20.31
N THR A 20 10.00 -5.79 -21.02
CA THR A 20 8.78 -6.49 -21.47
C THR A 20 8.07 -7.23 -20.34
N ALA A 21 8.80 -7.75 -19.35
CA ALA A 21 8.22 -8.35 -18.15
C ALA A 21 7.45 -7.32 -17.29
N LEU A 22 7.98 -6.09 -17.19
CA LEU A 22 7.40 -5.01 -16.40
C LEU A 22 6.11 -4.45 -17.05
N VAL A 23 6.10 -4.34 -18.39
CA VAL A 23 4.89 -3.96 -19.17
C VAL A 23 3.79 -5.03 -19.08
N CYS A 24 4.15 -6.32 -19.05
CA CYS A 24 3.16 -7.39 -18.86
C CYS A 24 2.57 -7.42 -17.44
N HIS A 25 3.31 -7.04 -16.40
CA HIS A 25 2.75 -6.94 -15.04
C HIS A 25 1.71 -5.83 -14.89
N ILE A 26 1.94 -4.67 -15.52
CA ILE A 26 1.00 -3.54 -15.47
C ILE A 26 -0.33 -3.86 -16.18
N LEU A 27 -0.30 -4.63 -17.28
CA LEU A 27 -1.49 -5.01 -18.04
C LEU A 27 -2.36 -6.10 -17.39
N PHE A 28 -1.81 -6.90 -16.47
CA PHE A 28 -2.55 -7.98 -15.80
C PHE A 28 -3.08 -7.62 -14.41
N ILE A 29 -2.53 -6.59 -13.75
CA ILE A 29 -3.02 -6.13 -12.44
C ILE A 29 -4.14 -5.08 -12.59
N TYR A 30 -4.17 -4.32 -13.69
CA TYR A 30 -5.22 -3.32 -13.94
C TYR A 30 -6.07 -3.68 -15.17
N PRO A 31 -7.26 -4.29 -15.00
CA PRO A 31 -8.17 -4.46 -16.11
C PRO A 31 -8.64 -3.09 -16.62
N ASN A 32 -8.39 -2.87 -17.90
CA ASN A 32 -8.74 -1.70 -18.70
C ASN A 32 -10.26 -1.45 -18.68
N PHE A 33 -10.72 -0.42 -17.95
CA PHE A 33 -12.11 0.04 -17.97
C PHE A 33 -12.36 0.95 -19.16
N ASN A 34 -12.48 0.36 -20.35
CA ASN A 34 -13.09 1.05 -21.49
C ASN A 34 -14.20 0.17 -22.07
N ASN A 35 -15.43 0.44 -21.62
CA ASN A 35 -16.64 0.04 -22.31
C ASN A 35 -17.72 1.12 -22.17
N THR A 36 -17.80 2.00 -23.15
CA THR A 36 -19.03 2.69 -23.54
C THR A 36 -19.56 1.95 -24.79
N SER A 37 -20.76 1.37 -24.84
CA SER A 37 -22.07 2.03 -24.89
C SER A 37 -23.14 0.93 -25.14
N SER A 38 -24.40 1.03 -24.71
CA SER A 38 -25.56 1.59 -25.47
C SER A 38 -26.92 1.21 -24.78
N PRO A 39 -28.13 1.61 -25.23
CA PRO A 39 -28.95 2.64 -24.58
C PRO A 39 -30.39 2.21 -24.21
N ARG A 40 -31.07 3.03 -23.36
CA ARG A 40 -32.52 3.18 -23.07
C ARG A 40 -32.73 3.37 -21.55
N ASP A 41 -33.55 4.27 -21.02
CA ASP A 41 -34.83 4.81 -21.48
C ASP A 41 -35.05 6.26 -21.03
N LYS A 42 -35.85 6.98 -21.83
CA LYS A 42 -36.47 8.25 -21.46
C LYS A 42 -37.48 8.01 -20.34
N ASN A 43 -37.40 8.78 -19.26
CA ASN A 43 -38.63 9.22 -18.61
C ASN A 43 -38.50 10.57 -17.93
N ILE A 44 -39.57 11.33 -18.09
CA ILE A 44 -39.80 12.73 -17.77
C ILE A 44 -40.04 12.87 -16.27
N SER A 45 -39.47 13.92 -15.65
CA SER A 45 -40.21 14.72 -14.68
C SER A 45 -39.57 16.10 -14.52
N SER A 46 -40.23 17.08 -15.13
CA SER A 46 -40.11 18.50 -14.85
C SER A 46 -40.56 18.80 -13.42
N PHE A 47 -39.77 19.53 -12.64
CA PHE A 47 -40.31 20.40 -11.60
C PHE A 47 -39.47 21.68 -11.45
N ASN A 48 -40.22 22.77 -11.26
CA ASN A 48 -39.84 24.17 -11.44
C ASN A 48 -38.89 24.72 -10.35
N ALA A 49 -38.10 25.73 -10.71
CA ALA A 49 -37.75 26.83 -9.80
C ALA A 49 -37.48 28.13 -10.58
N THR A 50 -38.57 28.88 -10.75
CA THR A 50 -38.77 30.34 -10.74
C THR A 50 -37.58 31.29 -10.91
N LEU A 51 -37.73 32.12 -11.94
CA LEU A 51 -37.11 33.41 -12.23
C LEU A 51 -37.25 34.42 -11.08
N MET A 52 -36.19 35.18 -10.80
CA MET A 52 -36.31 36.54 -10.28
C MET A 52 -35.73 37.51 -11.31
N GLN A 53 -36.62 38.36 -11.83
CA GLN A 53 -36.32 39.58 -12.57
C GLN A 53 -35.92 40.68 -11.59
N SER A 54 -34.93 41.48 -11.98
CA SER A 54 -34.87 42.88 -11.59
C SER A 54 -34.57 43.71 -12.83
N ASP A 55 -35.54 44.55 -13.17
CA ASP A 55 -35.49 45.58 -14.20
C ASP A 55 -34.38 46.61 -13.95
N ASN A 56 -33.77 47.13 -15.02
CA ASN A 56 -33.82 48.57 -15.31
C ASN A 56 -33.31 48.86 -16.73
N ASN A 57 -34.08 49.72 -17.41
CA ASN A 57 -34.05 50.05 -18.82
C ASN A 57 -33.45 51.47 -19.04
N THR A 58 -33.14 51.76 -20.30
CA THR A 58 -32.89 53.07 -20.96
C THR A 58 -31.49 53.68 -20.76
N GLY A 59 -30.78 54.21 -21.77
CA GLY A 59 -31.04 54.38 -23.20
C GLY A 59 -30.14 55.49 -23.78
N ILE A 60 -29.64 55.27 -25.01
CA ILE A 60 -29.29 56.26 -26.07
C ILE A 60 -27.97 57.08 -25.98
N ALA A 61 -27.04 56.67 -26.86
CA ALA A 61 -26.25 57.39 -27.88
C ALA A 61 -25.81 58.87 -27.73
N ASN A 62 -24.50 59.11 -27.91
CA ASN A 62 -23.84 59.92 -28.99
C ASN A 62 -22.40 60.29 -28.57
N SER A 63 -21.38 59.82 -29.30
CA SER A 63 -20.50 60.58 -30.21
C SER A 63 -19.98 61.94 -29.70
N TYR A 64 -18.66 62.12 -29.59
CA TYR A 64 -17.86 63.02 -30.44
C TYR A 64 -16.36 62.93 -30.08
N GLN A 65 -15.54 62.92 -31.12
CA GLN A 65 -14.09 63.05 -31.13
C GLN A 65 -13.65 64.41 -30.56
N ASP A 66 -12.49 64.43 -29.89
CA ASP A 66 -11.54 65.52 -30.09
C ASP A 66 -10.11 65.00 -30.00
N SER A 67 -9.28 65.53 -30.90
CA SER A 67 -7.93 65.14 -31.25
C SER A 67 -6.96 66.19 -30.71
N SER A 68 -5.89 65.78 -30.04
CA SER A 68 -4.68 66.61 -29.89
C SER A 68 -3.46 65.72 -29.70
N SER A 69 -2.71 65.57 -30.79
CA SER A 69 -1.45 64.85 -30.94
C SER A 69 -0.24 65.77 -30.65
N LEU A 70 0.87 65.17 -30.18
CA LEU A 70 2.31 65.50 -30.37
C LEU A 70 3.16 64.68 -29.36
N PRO A 71 4.46 64.38 -29.60
CA PRO A 71 5.02 63.51 -30.63
C PRO A 71 5.76 62.26 -30.07
N ASN A 72 5.94 61.27 -30.95
CA ASN A 72 6.57 59.96 -30.78
C ASN A 72 8.10 60.04 -30.55
N ILE A 73 8.60 59.39 -29.48
CA ILE A 73 9.98 58.90 -29.37
C ILE A 73 9.91 57.40 -29.10
N GLU A 74 10.26 56.63 -30.11
CA GLU A 74 10.08 55.17 -30.16
C GLU A 74 11.32 54.48 -29.56
N ALA A 75 11.15 53.88 -28.38
CA ALA A 75 12.10 52.94 -27.80
C ALA A 75 11.81 51.52 -28.33
N PRO A 76 12.83 50.67 -28.55
CA PRO A 76 12.66 49.35 -29.18
C PRO A 76 11.76 48.43 -28.34
N PRO A 77 10.88 47.61 -28.97
CA PRO A 77 9.90 46.81 -28.25
C PRO A 77 10.59 45.67 -27.50
N MET A 78 10.42 45.67 -26.17
CA MET A 78 10.74 44.56 -25.29
C MET A 78 9.70 43.45 -25.52
N PRO A 79 10.07 42.14 -25.51
CA PRO A 79 9.11 41.06 -25.69
C PRO A 79 8.01 41.15 -24.63
N GLN A 80 6.78 41.47 -25.04
CA GLN A 80 5.61 41.32 -24.19
C GLN A 80 5.28 39.83 -24.14
N THR A 81 5.69 39.18 -23.06
CA THR A 81 5.05 37.95 -22.62
C THR A 81 3.62 38.32 -22.24
N GLU A 82 2.65 37.86 -23.03
CA GLU A 82 1.22 37.99 -22.70
C GLU A 82 0.98 37.22 -21.40
N ALA A 83 0.93 37.96 -20.29
CA ALA A 83 0.31 37.50 -19.07
C ALA A 83 -1.20 37.50 -19.30
N GLU A 84 -1.73 36.39 -19.79
CA GLU A 84 -3.17 36.14 -19.77
C GLU A 84 -3.64 36.04 -18.32
N ASN A 85 -4.17 37.16 -17.83
CA ASN A 85 -5.03 37.19 -16.66
C ASN A 85 -6.34 36.47 -17.01
N ASN A 86 -6.45 35.21 -16.62
CA ASN A 86 -7.73 34.53 -16.54
C ASN A 86 -7.93 34.03 -15.11
N ASN A 87 -8.66 34.82 -14.31
CA ASN A 87 -9.20 34.46 -13.00
C ASN A 87 -10.27 33.34 -13.08
N ASN A 88 -10.16 32.44 -14.05
CA ASN A 88 -10.90 31.20 -14.15
C ASN A 88 -9.83 30.11 -14.13
N ILE A 89 -9.68 29.43 -13.00
CA ILE A 89 -8.84 28.23 -12.89
C ILE A 89 -9.17 27.37 -14.10
N SER A 90 -8.21 27.20 -15.01
CA SER A 90 -8.50 26.53 -16.26
C SER A 90 -8.93 25.09 -15.97
N ALA A 91 -9.74 24.47 -16.84
CA ALA A 91 -10.19 23.08 -16.65
C ALA A 91 -9.02 22.10 -16.45
N GLU A 92 -7.84 22.45 -16.94
CA GLU A 92 -6.59 21.72 -16.75
C GLU A 92 -6.10 21.75 -15.29
N TYR A 93 -6.10 22.91 -14.64
CA TYR A 93 -5.67 23.06 -13.25
C TYR A 93 -6.59 22.30 -12.30
N GLN A 94 -7.91 22.29 -12.57
CA GLN A 94 -8.86 21.50 -11.81
C GLN A 94 -8.65 20.00 -12.02
N SER A 95 -8.35 19.57 -13.25
CA SER A 95 -8.02 18.17 -13.55
C SER A 95 -6.77 17.71 -12.82
N ALA A 96 -5.71 18.55 -12.80
CA ALA A 96 -4.49 18.26 -12.06
C ALA A 96 -4.75 18.11 -10.55
N LEU A 97 -5.56 19.00 -9.96
CA LEU A 97 -5.95 18.89 -8.55
C LEU A 97 -6.75 17.62 -8.26
N ASN A 98 -7.71 17.25 -9.12
CA ASN A 98 -8.50 16.02 -8.94
C ASN A 98 -7.60 14.77 -9.00
N ASN A 99 -6.68 14.70 -9.96
CA ASN A 99 -5.71 13.59 -10.03
C ASN A 99 -4.80 13.56 -8.80
N ALA A 100 -4.35 14.72 -8.31
CA ALA A 100 -3.55 14.81 -7.08
C ALA A 100 -4.30 14.27 -5.85
N ILE A 101 -5.61 14.56 -5.75
CA ILE A 101 -6.48 14.04 -4.70
C ILE A 101 -6.56 12.51 -4.79
N ASP A 102 -6.75 11.94 -5.98
CA ASP A 102 -6.80 10.49 -6.17
C ASP A 102 -5.47 9.82 -5.84
N TYR A 103 -4.34 10.40 -6.29
CA TYR A 103 -3.01 9.91 -5.97
C TYR A 103 -2.70 9.93 -4.47
N SER A 104 -3.16 10.96 -3.75
CA SER A 104 -3.03 11.00 -2.29
C SER A 104 -3.96 9.99 -1.61
N ASN A 105 -5.25 9.99 -1.93
CA ASN A 105 -6.26 9.28 -1.14
C ASN A 105 -6.38 7.79 -1.47
N VAL A 106 -6.07 7.40 -2.71
CA VAL A 106 -6.20 6.01 -3.17
C VAL A 106 -4.84 5.33 -3.23
N MET A 107 -3.82 6.06 -3.70
CA MET A 107 -2.48 5.50 -3.90
C MET A 107 -1.49 5.83 -2.78
N TYR A 108 -1.89 6.69 -1.83
CA TYR A 108 -1.09 7.07 -0.66
C TYR A 108 0.30 7.57 -1.05
N MET A 109 0.39 8.36 -2.12
CA MET A 109 1.66 8.86 -2.63
C MET A 109 2.18 10.02 -1.76
N SER A 110 3.50 10.23 -1.80
CA SER A 110 4.14 11.43 -1.24
C SER A 110 3.86 12.65 -2.11
N GLN A 111 4.02 13.85 -1.54
CA GLN A 111 3.90 15.11 -2.30
C GLN A 111 4.81 15.12 -3.55
N ALA A 112 6.06 14.68 -3.39
CA ALA A 112 7.04 14.65 -4.48
C ALA A 112 6.62 13.64 -5.57
N ALA A 113 6.18 12.45 -5.18
CA ALA A 113 5.73 11.43 -6.12
C ALA A 113 4.45 11.89 -6.88
N ILE A 114 3.53 12.59 -6.21
CA ILE A 114 2.35 13.16 -6.86
C ILE A 114 2.77 14.17 -7.93
N TYR A 115 3.67 15.09 -7.61
CA TYR A 115 4.15 16.08 -8.58
C TYR A 115 4.85 15.43 -9.78
N ASP A 116 5.74 14.46 -9.52
CA ASP A 116 6.42 13.70 -10.56
C ASP A 116 5.40 13.00 -11.49
N GLN A 117 4.35 12.42 -10.92
CA GLN A 117 3.31 11.72 -11.68
C GLN A 117 2.43 12.66 -12.52
N LEU A 118 2.08 13.83 -11.98
CA LEU A 118 1.32 14.85 -12.69
C LEU A 118 2.10 15.42 -13.88
N THR A 119 3.42 15.55 -13.76
CA THR A 119 4.28 16.16 -14.79
C THR A 119 4.91 15.16 -15.75
N SER A 120 4.92 13.87 -15.40
CA SER A 120 5.54 12.81 -16.19
C SER A 120 4.99 12.76 -17.63
N GLU A 121 5.89 12.66 -18.61
CA GLU A 121 5.55 12.40 -20.02
C GLU A 121 4.80 11.08 -20.25
N TYR A 122 4.92 10.14 -19.30
CA TYR A 122 4.22 8.85 -19.31
C TYR A 122 3.04 8.80 -18.33
N GLY A 123 2.82 9.86 -17.56
CA GLY A 123 1.72 10.01 -16.61
C GLY A 123 0.63 10.92 -17.18
N GLU A 124 0.29 11.96 -16.44
CA GLU A 124 -0.76 12.92 -16.85
C GLU A 124 -0.25 13.99 -17.82
N HIS A 125 1.07 14.24 -17.83
CA HIS A 125 1.71 15.25 -18.68
C HIS A 125 1.09 16.66 -18.56
N PHE A 126 0.65 17.04 -17.35
CA PHE A 126 0.23 18.41 -17.09
C PHE A 126 1.41 19.38 -17.19
N PRO A 127 1.18 20.63 -17.61
CA PRO A 127 2.20 21.66 -17.52
C PRO A 127 2.56 21.90 -16.04
N THR A 128 3.81 22.30 -15.80
CA THR A 128 4.39 22.38 -14.45
C THR A 128 3.64 23.36 -13.54
N ASP A 129 3.05 24.42 -14.10
CA ASP A 129 2.25 25.40 -13.37
C ASP A 129 0.90 24.81 -12.89
N ALA A 130 0.23 23.99 -13.71
CA ALA A 130 -0.97 23.27 -13.30
C ALA A 130 -0.68 22.19 -12.23
N ALA A 131 0.44 21.47 -12.36
CA ALA A 131 0.88 20.50 -11.35
C ALA A 131 1.25 21.18 -10.03
N GLN A 132 1.95 22.32 -10.09
CA GLN A 132 2.27 23.09 -8.89
C GLN A 132 1.00 23.63 -8.23
N TYR A 133 0.06 24.15 -9.02
CA TYR A 133 -1.25 24.55 -8.50
C TYR A 133 -1.95 23.40 -7.79
N ALA A 134 -1.94 22.19 -8.35
CA ALA A 134 -2.53 21.02 -7.72
C ALA A 134 -1.88 20.72 -6.36
N ILE A 135 -0.55 20.74 -6.27
CA ILE A 135 0.19 20.52 -5.02
C ILE A 135 -0.12 21.61 -3.98
N ASP A 136 -0.16 22.88 -4.39
CA ASP A 136 -0.41 24.01 -3.49
C ASP A 136 -1.84 24.02 -2.93
N ASN A 137 -2.79 23.44 -3.66
CA ASN A 137 -4.21 23.37 -3.27
C ASN A 137 -4.64 22.00 -2.75
N LEU A 138 -3.76 21.00 -2.76
CA LEU A 138 -4.01 19.69 -2.21
C LEU A 138 -3.93 19.73 -0.69
N THR A 139 -5.04 19.43 -0.02
CA THR A 139 -5.04 19.14 1.42
C THR A 139 -4.84 17.63 1.61
N ALA A 140 -3.62 17.23 2.00
CA ALA A 140 -3.27 15.83 2.22
C ALA A 140 -2.56 15.63 3.57
N ASP A 141 -2.79 14.47 4.19
CA ASP A 141 -2.05 14.01 5.35
C ASP A 141 -0.94 13.05 4.88
N TYR A 142 0.24 13.57 4.59
CA TYR A 142 1.35 12.76 4.08
C TYR A 142 1.93 11.81 5.13
N ASN A 143 1.75 12.08 6.42
CA ASN A 143 2.08 11.15 7.49
C ASN A 143 1.17 9.91 7.44
N PHE A 144 -0.13 10.13 7.21
CA PHE A 144 -1.07 9.04 6.97
C PHE A 144 -0.71 8.26 5.70
N ASN A 145 -0.41 8.94 4.60
CA ASN A 145 -0.01 8.29 3.35
C ASN A 145 1.23 7.40 3.54
N ALA A 146 2.28 7.93 4.17
CA ALA A 146 3.50 7.17 4.48
C ALA A 146 3.20 5.93 5.34
N LEU A 147 2.34 6.08 6.35
CA LEU A 147 1.90 4.97 7.19
C LEU A 147 1.16 3.88 6.40
N GLN A 148 0.28 4.23 5.46
CA GLN A 148 -0.41 3.24 4.63
C GLN A 148 0.57 2.49 3.72
N LYS A 149 1.55 3.18 3.13
CA LYS A 149 2.60 2.56 2.31
C LYS A 149 3.49 1.64 3.13
N ALA A 150 3.88 2.07 4.33
CA ALA A 150 4.63 1.25 5.27
C ALA A 150 3.88 -0.05 5.63
N LYS A 151 2.58 0.05 5.95
CA LYS A 151 1.71 -1.12 6.18
C LYS A 151 1.67 -2.04 4.97
N ASN A 152 1.48 -1.49 3.77
CA ASN A 152 1.47 -2.30 2.55
C ASN A 152 2.78 -3.08 2.35
N TYR A 153 3.94 -2.44 2.55
CA TYR A 153 5.23 -3.12 2.46
C TYR A 153 5.44 -4.19 3.52
N SER A 154 5.01 -3.94 4.75
CA SER A 154 5.03 -4.94 5.82
C SER A 154 4.14 -6.13 5.48
N ASP A 155 2.89 -5.87 5.09
CA ASP A 155 1.86 -6.91 4.96
C ASP A 155 2.01 -7.75 3.70
N THR A 156 2.50 -7.15 2.61
CA THR A 156 2.55 -7.81 1.29
C THR A 156 3.95 -8.24 0.88
N MET A 157 4.98 -7.56 1.37
CA MET A 157 6.38 -7.83 1.03
C MET A 157 7.20 -8.30 2.23
N TYR A 158 6.61 -8.31 3.43
CA TYR A 158 7.26 -8.75 4.66
C TYR A 158 8.61 -8.08 4.89
N MET A 159 8.71 -6.80 4.55
CA MET A 159 9.94 -6.05 4.66
C MET A 159 10.29 -5.78 6.13
N SER A 160 11.59 -5.63 6.41
CA SER A 160 12.06 -5.21 7.73
C SER A 160 11.76 -3.73 8.00
N LYS A 161 11.80 -3.34 9.28
CA LYS A 161 11.66 -1.95 9.72
C LYS A 161 12.60 -1.01 8.95
N THR A 162 13.87 -1.38 8.83
CA THR A 162 14.90 -0.59 8.15
C THR A 162 14.64 -0.51 6.65
N ALA A 163 14.31 -1.63 6.01
CA ALA A 163 14.05 -1.66 4.58
C ALA A 163 12.82 -0.83 4.20
N ILE A 164 11.75 -0.84 5.01
CA ILE A 164 10.57 0.00 4.79
C ILE A 164 10.94 1.48 4.89
N TYR A 165 11.70 1.89 5.90
CA TYR A 165 12.16 3.27 6.02
C TYR A 165 12.94 3.72 4.77
N ASP A 166 13.94 2.94 4.38
CA ASP A 166 14.79 3.22 3.22
C ASP A 166 13.96 3.32 1.92
N GLN A 167 12.96 2.44 1.77
CA GLN A 167 12.06 2.44 0.62
C GLN A 167 11.14 3.68 0.59
N LEU A 168 10.65 4.12 1.75
CA LEU A 168 9.78 5.30 1.84
C LEU A 168 10.51 6.57 1.42
N ILE A 169 11.78 6.72 1.80
CA ILE A 169 12.57 7.91 1.48
C ILE A 169 13.30 7.84 0.13
N SER A 170 13.32 6.67 -0.51
CA SER A 170 14.09 6.45 -1.74
C SER A 170 13.65 7.38 -2.87
N ASP A 171 14.62 8.01 -3.54
CA ASP A 171 14.41 8.81 -4.75
C ASP A 171 13.80 8.02 -5.91
N TYR A 172 13.94 6.69 -5.89
CA TYR A 172 13.35 5.76 -6.86
C TYR A 172 12.17 4.98 -6.28
N GLY A 173 11.85 5.18 -5.00
CA GLY A 173 10.74 4.57 -4.31
C GLY A 173 9.63 5.59 -4.10
N GLU A 174 9.27 5.82 -2.83
CA GLU A 174 8.08 6.60 -2.50
C GLU A 174 8.34 8.09 -2.27
N LYS A 175 9.60 8.53 -2.17
CA LYS A 175 10.01 9.93 -2.05
C LYS A 175 9.34 10.71 -0.90
N PHE A 176 8.93 10.02 0.18
CA PHE A 176 8.51 10.70 1.40
C PHE A 176 9.69 11.45 2.02
N THR A 177 9.39 12.51 2.76
CA THR A 177 10.42 13.14 3.59
C THR A 177 10.87 12.18 4.70
N PRO A 178 12.11 12.31 5.20
CA PRO A 178 12.57 11.51 6.34
C PRO A 178 11.66 11.60 7.57
N ALA A 179 11.01 12.75 7.79
CA ALA A 179 10.10 12.94 8.92
C ALA A 179 8.80 12.14 8.76
N GLU A 180 8.21 12.10 7.57
CA GLU A 180 7.00 11.32 7.27
C GLU A 180 7.29 9.81 7.31
N ALA A 181 8.43 9.40 6.75
CA ALA A 181 8.88 8.01 6.82
C ALA A 181 9.12 7.58 8.28
N GLN A 182 9.76 8.43 9.09
CA GLN A 182 9.95 8.15 10.51
C GLN A 182 8.63 8.05 11.25
N TYR A 183 7.68 8.96 10.99
CA TYR A 183 6.33 8.89 11.54
C TYR A 183 5.67 7.54 11.20
N ALA A 184 5.74 7.10 9.94
CA ALA A 184 5.18 5.83 9.52
C ALA A 184 5.78 4.65 10.30
N ILE A 185 7.11 4.62 10.44
CA ILE A 185 7.84 3.58 11.16
C ILE A 185 7.50 3.55 12.66
N ASP A 186 7.28 4.71 13.28
CA ASP A 186 6.94 4.80 14.70
C ASP A 186 5.48 4.37 14.98
N ASN A 187 4.61 4.44 13.97
CA ASN A 187 3.17 4.20 14.11
C ASN A 187 2.64 2.94 13.41
N ILE A 188 3.48 2.19 12.68
CA ILE A 188 3.03 1.03 11.90
C ILE A 188 2.50 -0.13 12.75
N GLY A 189 3.08 -0.37 13.92
CA GLY A 189 2.67 -1.47 14.80
C GLY A 189 2.87 -2.88 14.20
N ALA A 190 3.79 -3.03 13.24
CA ALA A 190 4.05 -4.30 12.58
C ALA A 190 4.72 -5.34 13.49
N ASP A 191 4.41 -6.62 13.26
CA ASP A 191 5.11 -7.76 13.86
C ASP A 191 6.34 -8.13 13.02
N TRP A 192 7.50 -7.62 13.40
CA TRP A 192 8.74 -7.83 12.67
C TRP A 192 9.24 -9.28 12.71
N ASN A 193 8.89 -10.02 13.77
CA ASN A 193 9.18 -11.44 13.88
C ASN A 193 8.37 -12.24 12.86
N PHE A 194 7.10 -11.86 12.65
CA PHE A 194 6.29 -12.43 11.59
C PHE A 194 6.87 -12.13 10.20
N ASN A 195 7.25 -10.88 9.91
CA ASN A 195 7.85 -10.51 8.63
C ASN A 195 9.13 -11.31 8.35
N ALA A 196 10.04 -11.39 9.31
CA ALA A 196 11.27 -12.18 9.18
C ALA A 196 10.99 -13.66 8.92
N LEU A 197 9.99 -14.24 9.60
CA LEU A 197 9.59 -15.63 9.39
C LEU A 197 9.01 -15.88 8.00
N GLN A 198 8.21 -14.95 7.45
CA GLN A 198 7.68 -15.09 6.08
C GLN A 198 8.82 -15.02 5.05
N LYS A 199 9.73 -14.05 5.16
CA LYS A 199 10.93 -13.99 4.31
C LYS A 199 11.79 -15.25 4.40
N ALA A 200 11.96 -15.79 5.60
CA ALA A 200 12.67 -17.04 5.80
C ALA A 200 12.00 -18.20 5.04
N LYS A 201 10.66 -18.33 5.13
CA LYS A 201 9.88 -19.33 4.40
C LYS A 201 9.99 -19.15 2.89
N ASP A 202 9.94 -17.92 2.40
CA ASP A 202 10.10 -17.63 0.97
C ASP A 202 11.47 -18.09 0.49
N TYR A 203 12.55 -17.77 1.20
CA TYR A 203 13.89 -18.22 0.84
C TYR A 203 14.06 -19.74 0.91
N GLN A 204 13.50 -20.38 1.94
CA GLN A 204 13.54 -21.83 2.06
C GLN A 204 12.79 -22.50 0.90
N THR A 205 11.60 -22.02 0.53
CA THR A 205 10.72 -22.70 -0.43
C THR A 205 11.04 -22.35 -1.90
N THR A 206 11.46 -21.11 -2.18
CA THR A 206 11.71 -20.66 -3.55
C THR A 206 13.18 -20.81 -3.96
N MET A 207 14.11 -20.69 -3.01
CA MET A 207 15.55 -20.72 -3.27
C MET A 207 16.25 -21.95 -2.68
N ASN A 208 15.55 -22.78 -1.88
CA ASN A 208 16.11 -23.96 -1.20
C ASN A 208 17.35 -23.62 -0.35
N MET A 209 17.38 -22.42 0.22
CA MET A 209 18.48 -21.97 1.06
C MET A 209 18.49 -22.71 2.40
N SER A 210 19.68 -22.97 2.92
CA SER A 210 19.87 -23.50 4.27
C SER A 210 19.51 -22.47 5.34
N ALA A 211 19.23 -22.93 6.57
CA ALA A 211 18.93 -22.04 7.70
C ALA A 211 20.04 -20.99 7.97
N GLU A 212 21.30 -21.36 7.78
CA GLU A 212 22.42 -20.43 7.93
C GLU A 212 22.45 -19.37 6.83
N GLU A 213 22.26 -19.76 5.57
CA GLU A 213 22.18 -18.82 4.44
C GLU A 213 20.99 -17.87 4.59
N ILE A 214 19.84 -18.38 5.04
CA ILE A 214 18.66 -17.56 5.32
C ILE A 214 18.97 -16.54 6.41
N ARG A 215 19.57 -16.96 7.55
CA ARG A 215 19.95 -16.03 8.62
C ARG A 215 20.88 -14.93 8.13
N ASN A 216 21.88 -15.29 7.33
CA ASN A 216 22.82 -14.34 6.74
C ASN A 216 22.11 -13.37 5.80
N GLN A 217 21.18 -13.86 4.98
CA GLN A 217 20.41 -13.04 4.05
C GLN A 217 19.45 -12.09 4.78
N LEU A 218 18.78 -12.56 5.85
CA LEU A 218 17.88 -11.75 6.66
C LEU A 218 18.60 -10.57 7.33
N THR A 219 19.85 -10.77 7.74
CA THR A 219 20.63 -9.77 8.50
C THR A 219 21.58 -8.94 7.63
N SER A 220 21.83 -9.35 6.38
CA SER A 220 22.76 -8.67 5.48
C SER A 220 22.37 -7.22 5.21
N GLU A 221 23.36 -6.33 5.18
CA GLU A 221 23.18 -4.90 4.87
C GLU A 221 22.57 -4.67 3.49
N ASN A 222 22.94 -5.53 2.52
CA ASN A 222 22.39 -5.53 1.15
C ASN A 222 21.22 -6.53 1.00
N GLY A 223 20.82 -7.20 2.08
CA GLY A 223 19.72 -8.14 2.11
C GLY A 223 18.49 -7.53 2.76
N GLU A 224 17.86 -8.28 3.66
CA GLU A 224 16.57 -7.87 4.24
C GLU A 224 16.71 -6.94 5.45
N ARG A 225 17.90 -6.82 6.04
CA ARG A 225 18.21 -5.86 7.14
C ARG A 225 17.31 -6.01 8.39
N PHE A 226 16.85 -7.22 8.68
CA PHE A 226 16.27 -7.56 9.98
C PHE A 226 17.34 -7.52 11.08
N SER A 227 16.90 -7.31 12.31
CA SER A 227 17.76 -7.52 13.47
C SER A 227 18.18 -8.99 13.60
N ILE A 228 19.27 -9.22 14.32
CA ILE A 228 19.76 -10.56 14.59
C ILE A 228 18.72 -11.36 15.38
N GLU A 229 18.00 -10.72 16.29
CA GLU A 229 16.94 -11.30 17.12
C GLU A 229 15.76 -11.77 16.26
N GLU A 230 15.28 -10.94 15.33
CA GLU A 230 14.20 -11.30 14.40
C GLU A 230 14.62 -12.43 13.44
N ALA A 231 15.85 -12.39 12.93
CA ALA A 231 16.38 -13.46 12.09
C ALA A 231 16.50 -14.78 12.87
N ASN A 232 16.98 -14.73 14.11
CA ASN A 232 17.06 -15.92 14.97
C ASN A 232 15.67 -16.46 15.30
N TYR A 233 14.70 -15.60 15.56
CA TYR A 233 13.30 -15.99 15.73
C TYR A 233 12.79 -16.70 14.47
N ALA A 234 13.03 -16.15 13.29
CA ALA A 234 12.62 -16.75 12.03
C ALA A 234 13.21 -18.15 11.83
N ILE A 235 14.51 -18.34 12.08
CA ILE A 235 15.16 -19.65 11.98
C ILE A 235 14.65 -20.65 13.02
N ALA A 236 14.36 -20.20 14.24
CA ALA A 236 13.80 -21.10 15.27
C ALA A 236 12.38 -21.58 14.93
N ASN A 237 11.62 -20.81 14.14
CA ASN A 237 10.21 -21.05 13.85
C ASN A 237 9.93 -21.47 12.40
N ILE A 238 10.95 -21.51 11.54
CA ILE A 238 10.80 -22.06 10.19
C ILE A 238 10.79 -23.58 10.29
N VAL A 239 9.59 -24.16 10.32
CA VAL A 239 9.42 -25.62 10.36
C VAL A 239 10.10 -26.20 9.13
N ASP A 240 11.03 -27.13 9.33
CA ASP A 240 11.64 -27.87 8.23
C ASP A 240 10.56 -28.71 7.52
N THR A 241 9.92 -28.12 6.52
CA THR A 241 9.05 -28.84 5.59
C THR A 241 9.83 -29.89 4.78
N ALA A 242 11.16 -29.89 4.86
CA ALA A 242 12.06 -30.88 4.29
C ALA A 242 12.44 -32.04 5.24
N ASN A 243 12.27 -31.93 6.58
CA ASN A 243 12.82 -32.92 7.53
C ASN A 243 11.80 -33.84 8.22
N ASN A 244 10.61 -34.03 7.63
CA ASN A 244 9.84 -35.27 7.89
C ASN A 244 10.38 -36.49 7.12
N THR A 245 11.54 -36.37 6.46
CA THR A 245 12.25 -37.52 5.87
C THR A 245 13.77 -37.40 5.95
N SER A 246 14.36 -37.06 7.10
CA SER A 246 15.71 -37.50 7.51
C SER A 246 16.18 -36.80 8.78
N ASN A 247 15.74 -37.29 9.94
CA ASN A 247 16.58 -37.26 11.13
C ASN A 247 16.83 -38.70 11.58
N SER A 248 17.47 -39.46 10.67
CA SER A 248 18.16 -40.69 10.99
C SER A 248 19.58 -40.33 11.43
N ILE A 249 19.76 -40.26 12.75
CA ILE A 249 20.96 -40.71 13.49
C ILE A 249 22.29 -40.17 12.96
N THR A 250 22.79 -39.09 13.56
CA THR A 250 24.22 -38.97 13.90
C THR A 250 24.39 -38.13 15.18
N SER A 251 24.23 -38.79 16.31
CA SER A 251 24.85 -38.35 17.58
C SER A 251 25.29 -39.62 18.29
N SER A 252 26.41 -40.16 17.84
CA SER A 252 27.17 -41.17 18.56
C SER A 252 27.79 -40.49 19.77
N GLU A 253 27.23 -40.75 20.96
CA GLU A 253 27.92 -41.44 22.06
C GLU A 253 27.13 -41.30 23.37
N SER A 254 27.00 -42.44 24.05
CA SER A 254 26.69 -42.61 25.49
C SER A 254 25.24 -42.37 25.97
N ILE A 255 24.45 -43.45 26.08
CA ILE A 255 24.24 -44.24 27.32
C ILE A 255 23.11 -45.25 27.04
N GLN A 256 23.41 -46.53 27.28
CA GLN A 256 22.47 -47.63 27.25
C GLN A 256 21.53 -47.63 28.48
N ASN A 257 20.40 -48.34 28.32
CA ASN A 257 19.41 -48.78 29.33
C ASN A 257 18.31 -47.72 29.56
N ILE A 258 17.01 -48.00 29.46
CA ILE A 258 16.25 -49.16 29.94
C ILE A 258 14.98 -49.35 29.10
N THR A 259 14.73 -50.59 28.68
CA THR A 259 13.46 -51.10 28.14
C THR A 259 12.43 -51.33 29.26
N LYS A 260 11.13 -51.21 28.90
CA LYS A 260 9.87 -51.50 29.64
C LYS A 260 9.19 -50.19 30.10
N THR A 261 7.96 -49.86 29.70
CA THR A 261 6.77 -50.72 29.67
C THR A 261 5.74 -50.16 28.69
N SER A 262 5.29 -51.01 27.77
CA SER A 262 4.06 -50.84 26.99
C SER A 262 2.84 -51.03 27.90
N GLN A 263 1.95 -50.05 27.96
CA GLN A 263 0.49 -50.21 28.11
C GLN A 263 -0.12 -48.83 28.34
N LEU A 264 -0.85 -48.31 27.36
CA LEU A 264 -2.28 -48.05 27.48
C LEU A 264 -2.81 -47.68 26.10
N ALA A 265 -3.67 -48.55 25.59
CA ALA A 265 -4.44 -48.37 24.38
C ALA A 265 -5.81 -47.77 24.74
N ASN A 266 -6.43 -47.21 23.70
CA ASN A 266 -7.85 -46.97 23.47
C ASN A 266 -8.47 -45.69 24.03
N GLU A 267 -8.89 -44.83 23.09
CA GLU A 267 -10.28 -44.43 22.75
C GLU A 267 -10.19 -43.10 21.96
N ILE A 268 -10.83 -42.81 20.82
CA ILE A 268 -11.93 -43.35 20.02
C ILE A 268 -11.75 -42.83 18.58
N SER A 269 -12.10 -43.66 17.60
CA SER A 269 -12.26 -43.34 16.18
C SER A 269 -13.69 -42.81 15.92
N SER A 270 -13.86 -41.75 15.11
CA SER A 270 -14.83 -41.70 13.98
C SER A 270 -15.03 -40.28 13.43
N GLY A 271 -15.20 -40.18 12.10
CA GLY A 271 -15.66 -38.97 11.38
C GLY A 271 -14.79 -38.61 10.18
N SER A 272 -14.75 -39.44 9.14
CA SER A 272 -15.53 -39.27 7.90
C SER A 272 -15.07 -38.11 7.02
N TYR A 273 -14.57 -38.47 5.83
CA TYR A 273 -14.29 -37.59 4.70
C TYR A 273 -15.50 -36.72 4.35
N GLY A 274 -15.30 -35.41 4.40
CA GLY A 274 -16.22 -34.38 3.92
C GLY A 274 -15.43 -33.31 3.20
N ASN A 275 -15.79 -33.07 1.95
CA ASN A 275 -15.16 -32.14 1.03
C ASN A 275 -15.72 -30.73 1.30
N GLU A 276 -15.05 -29.87 2.06
CA GLU A 276 -15.49 -28.48 2.29
C GLU A 276 -14.32 -27.49 2.36
N THR A 277 -14.59 -26.32 1.82
CA THR A 277 -13.71 -25.17 1.57
C THR A 277 -12.74 -24.85 2.70
N ASN A 278 -11.46 -24.72 2.33
CA ASN A 278 -10.33 -24.33 3.17
C ASN A 278 -10.61 -23.00 3.91
N PHE A 279 -11.28 -23.06 5.06
CA PHE A 279 -11.34 -21.96 6.03
C PHE A 279 -10.46 -22.36 7.21
N SER A 280 -9.25 -21.82 7.30
CA SER A 280 -8.35 -22.10 8.43
C SER A 280 -8.93 -21.49 9.70
N THR A 281 -9.64 -22.28 10.49
CA THR A 281 -9.97 -21.94 11.88
C THR A 281 -8.77 -22.27 12.75
N TYR A 282 -8.34 -21.32 13.58
CA TYR A 282 -7.29 -21.53 14.55
C TYR A 282 -7.97 -22.07 15.82
N ASP A 283 -7.99 -23.40 15.97
CA ASP A 283 -8.62 -24.04 17.12
C ASP A 283 -7.70 -23.94 18.35
N ASN A 284 -7.79 -22.81 19.06
CA ASN A 284 -7.18 -22.65 20.38
C ASN A 284 -8.29 -22.31 21.39
N THR A 285 -8.56 -23.24 22.30
CA THR A 285 -9.60 -23.13 23.33
C THR A 285 -9.44 -21.87 24.20
N SER A 286 -8.20 -21.36 24.34
CA SER A 286 -7.89 -20.15 25.12
C SER A 286 -8.41 -18.86 24.48
N GLN A 287 -8.57 -18.81 23.15
CA GLN A 287 -9.07 -17.63 22.43
C GLN A 287 -10.61 -17.49 22.51
N GLN A 288 -11.30 -18.50 23.05
CA GLN A 288 -12.77 -18.57 23.05
C GLN A 288 -13.37 -18.31 24.44
N GLN A 289 -12.53 -18.02 25.44
CA GLN A 289 -12.95 -17.77 26.82
C GLN A 289 -12.27 -16.50 27.33
N THR A 290 -12.90 -15.36 27.10
CA THR A 290 -12.54 -14.08 27.71
C THR A 290 -13.75 -13.45 28.38
N ASP A 291 -13.52 -12.81 29.53
CA ASP A 291 -14.52 -11.99 30.22
C ASP A 291 -14.50 -10.54 29.73
N ASP A 292 -13.56 -10.19 28.84
CA ASP A 292 -13.45 -8.86 28.29
C ASP A 292 -14.60 -8.55 27.30
N THR A 293 -14.95 -7.28 27.23
CA THR A 293 -16.10 -6.80 26.45
C THR A 293 -15.94 -7.05 24.95
N PHE A 294 -14.71 -6.91 24.44
CA PHE A 294 -14.40 -7.06 23.02
C PHE A 294 -13.18 -7.95 22.78
N VAL A 295 -13.23 -8.70 21.69
CA VAL A 295 -12.09 -9.35 21.05
C VAL A 295 -11.64 -8.49 19.88
N LEU A 296 -10.35 -8.28 19.73
CA LEU A 296 -9.74 -7.49 18.66
C LEU A 296 -8.97 -8.41 17.73
N ASN A 297 -9.19 -8.24 16.43
CA ASN A 297 -8.26 -8.72 15.40
C ASN A 297 -7.29 -7.58 15.08
N THR A 298 -6.08 -7.65 15.60
CA THR A 298 -5.07 -6.58 15.48
C THR A 298 -4.51 -6.44 14.07
N SER A 299 -4.59 -7.48 13.23
CA SER A 299 -4.16 -7.43 11.83
C SER A 299 -5.21 -6.77 10.93
N SER A 300 -6.47 -7.18 11.03
CA SER A 300 -7.54 -6.58 10.21
C SER A 300 -8.15 -5.32 10.81
N MET A 301 -7.69 -4.91 12.01
CA MET A 301 -8.23 -3.79 12.78
C MET A 301 -9.76 -3.95 12.99
N LYS A 302 -10.21 -5.16 13.35
CA LYS A 302 -11.63 -5.47 13.57
C LYS A 302 -11.97 -5.70 15.03
N ILE A 303 -13.10 -5.14 15.46
CA ILE A 303 -13.72 -5.35 16.78
C ILE A 303 -14.75 -6.46 16.65
N HIS A 304 -14.70 -7.43 17.56
CA HIS A 304 -15.62 -8.56 17.64
C HIS A 304 -16.22 -8.66 19.06
N TYR A 305 -17.46 -9.12 19.18
CA TYR A 305 -17.91 -9.68 20.47
C TYR A 305 -17.25 -11.05 20.71
N PRO A 306 -16.97 -11.46 21.96
CA PRO A 306 -16.35 -12.73 22.27
C PRO A 306 -17.03 -13.97 21.66
N ASN A 307 -18.35 -13.92 21.45
CA ASN A 307 -19.15 -14.99 20.84
C ASN A 307 -19.23 -14.94 19.30
N CYS A 308 -18.52 -14.01 18.64
CA CYS A 308 -18.55 -13.87 17.19
C CYS A 308 -17.94 -15.09 16.50
N ASN A 309 -18.62 -15.61 15.48
CA ASN A 309 -18.17 -16.76 14.67
C ASN A 309 -16.83 -16.53 13.96
N ASP A 310 -16.39 -15.28 13.83
CA ASP A 310 -15.11 -14.95 13.23
C ASP A 310 -13.95 -14.92 14.22
N VAL A 311 -14.20 -14.99 15.53
CA VAL A 311 -13.15 -15.03 16.55
C VAL A 311 -12.26 -16.26 16.40
N LYS A 312 -12.84 -17.44 16.13
CA LYS A 312 -12.10 -18.69 15.85
C LYS A 312 -11.25 -18.65 14.57
N LYS A 313 -11.39 -17.58 13.79
CA LYS A 313 -10.67 -17.33 12.53
C LYS A 313 -9.55 -16.33 12.72
N ILE A 314 -9.48 -15.68 13.89
CA ILE A 314 -8.40 -14.77 14.25
C ILE A 314 -7.19 -15.62 14.61
N ALA A 315 -6.11 -15.44 13.85
CA ALA A 315 -4.86 -16.11 14.13
C ALA A 315 -4.40 -15.76 15.58
N PRO A 316 -3.83 -16.71 16.35
CA PRO A 316 -3.43 -16.49 17.74
C PRO A 316 -2.61 -15.22 17.97
N GLN A 317 -1.72 -14.89 17.04
CA GLN A 317 -0.89 -13.68 17.11
C GLN A 317 -1.67 -12.38 16.87
N ASN A 318 -2.81 -12.45 16.19
CA ASN A 318 -3.66 -11.30 15.88
C ASN A 318 -4.79 -11.12 16.90
N TYR A 319 -4.87 -12.00 17.90
CA TYR A 319 -5.93 -12.01 18.90
C TYR A 319 -5.53 -11.16 20.09
N SER A 320 -6.35 -10.17 20.40
CA SER A 320 -6.25 -9.37 21.63
C SER A 320 -7.65 -9.16 22.22
N THR A 321 -7.73 -8.68 23.47
CA THR A 321 -8.98 -8.43 24.18
C THR A 321 -8.96 -7.05 24.82
N SER A 322 -10.14 -6.42 24.99
CA SER A 322 -10.24 -5.06 25.52
C SER A 322 -11.58 -4.78 26.22
N ASN A 323 -11.51 -3.98 27.28
CA ASN A 323 -12.67 -3.40 27.99
C ASN A 323 -12.88 -1.91 27.72
N LEU A 324 -12.14 -1.34 26.75
CA LEU A 324 -12.36 0.04 26.32
C LEU A 324 -13.74 0.20 25.67
N SER A 325 -14.25 1.43 25.66
CA SER A 325 -15.50 1.72 24.97
C SER A 325 -15.35 1.55 23.46
N LEU A 326 -16.47 1.28 22.78
CA LEU A 326 -16.51 1.12 21.32
C LEU A 326 -15.94 2.36 20.62
N THR A 327 -16.25 3.57 21.11
CA THR A 327 -15.74 4.83 20.56
C THR A 327 -14.23 4.96 20.71
N GLU A 328 -13.66 4.54 21.84
CA GLU A 328 -12.20 4.58 22.04
C GLU A 328 -11.48 3.62 21.09
N LEU A 329 -12.02 2.43 20.87
CA LEU A 329 -11.46 1.47 19.91
C LEU A 329 -11.56 1.98 18.46
N ILE A 330 -12.67 2.63 18.10
CA ILE A 330 -12.81 3.28 16.78
C ILE A 330 -11.80 4.41 16.60
N ASN A 331 -11.59 5.22 17.64
CA ASN A 331 -10.57 6.28 17.62
C ASN A 331 -9.14 5.73 17.52
N GLN A 332 -8.91 4.48 17.94
CA GLN A 332 -7.65 3.75 17.74
C GLN A 332 -7.53 3.13 16.35
N GLY A 333 -8.48 3.42 15.44
CA GLY A 333 -8.46 2.96 14.05
C GLY A 333 -9.09 1.58 13.83
N TYR A 334 -9.75 1.01 14.85
CA TYR A 334 -10.51 -0.23 14.66
C TYR A 334 -11.88 0.04 14.03
N SER A 335 -12.40 -0.94 13.30
CA SER A 335 -13.75 -0.93 12.75
C SER A 335 -14.55 -2.14 13.24
N THR A 336 -15.86 -2.05 13.31
CA THR A 336 -16.69 -3.17 13.76
C THR A 336 -16.69 -4.32 12.74
N CYS A 337 -16.76 -5.55 13.26
CA CYS A 337 -17.05 -6.72 12.45
C CYS A 337 -18.54 -6.74 12.08
N GLY A 338 -18.85 -6.70 10.78
CA GLY A 338 -20.23 -6.69 10.28
C GLY A 338 -21.03 -7.99 10.49
N HIS A 339 -20.45 -9.00 11.16
CA HIS A 339 -21.15 -10.24 11.52
C HIS A 339 -21.59 -10.28 12.99
N CYS A 340 -21.09 -9.41 13.84
CA CYS A 340 -21.46 -9.39 15.27
C CYS A 340 -21.92 -8.02 15.78
N PHE A 341 -21.84 -6.97 14.97
CA PHE A 341 -22.43 -5.65 15.21
C PHE A 341 -23.53 -5.38 14.20
#